data_AF-A0A8D8JZ80-F1
#
_entry.id   AF-A0A8D8JZ80-F1
#
_cell.length_a   1.000
_cell.length_b   1.000
_cell.length_c   1.000
_cell.angle_alpha   90.00
_cell.angle_beta   90.00
_cell.angle_gamma   90.00
#
_symmetry.space_group_name_H-M   'P 1'
#
loop_
_entity.id
_entity.type
_entity.pdbx_description
1 polymer ?
#
loop_
_entity_poly.entity_id
_entity_poly.type
_entity_poly.pdbx_seq_one_letter_code
_entity_poly.pdbx_strand_id
1 'polypeptide(L)'
;TPKGGNVRTLMSVATKVVIQMNCKLGGVPWKVKIPLSGLMTVGFDVCHDTKDKSKSFGAMVATFDYENKGVPKYFSTVSQHTHGEEISNYLPLNTVKALDEY
;
A
#
# COMPACT_ATOMS: atom_id res chain seq x y z
N THR A 1 -8.08 -14.99 18.55
CA THR A 1 -9.16 -15.92 18.20
C THR A 1 -10.49 -15.37 18.69
N PRO A 2 -11.62 -15.54 17.97
CA PRO A 2 -12.92 -15.06 18.43
C PRO A 2 -13.22 -15.62 19.81
N LYS A 3 -13.47 -14.74 20.79
CA LYS A 3 -13.85 -15.16 22.14
C LYS A 3 -15.18 -15.91 22.03
N GLY A 4 -15.18 -17.22 22.31
CA GLY A 4 -16.39 -18.06 22.34
C GLY A 4 -16.71 -18.89 21.09
N GLY A 5 -15.83 -18.99 20.09
CA GLY A 5 -15.97 -20.01 19.03
C GLY A 5 -17.20 -19.89 18.11
N ASN A 6 -17.82 -18.70 18.01
CA ASN A 6 -18.94 -18.49 17.10
C ASN A 6 -18.51 -18.76 15.64
N VAL A 7 -19.11 -19.78 15.02
CA VAL A 7 -18.77 -20.27 13.67
C VAL A 7 -18.87 -19.16 12.62
N ARG A 8 -19.85 -18.25 12.72
CA ARG A 8 -20.00 -17.14 11.78
C ARG A 8 -18.83 -16.14 11.90
N THR A 9 -18.39 -15.87 13.13
CA THR A 9 -17.25 -14.99 13.37
C THR A 9 -15.94 -15.63 12.88
N LEU A 10 -15.76 -16.93 13.11
CA LEU A 10 -14.60 -17.68 12.61
C LEU A 10 -14.55 -17.67 11.08
N MET A 11 -15.69 -17.90 10.41
CA MET A 11 -15.79 -17.83 8.95
C MET A 11 -15.37 -16.45 8.43
N SER A 12 -15.91 -15.36 9.02
CA SER A 12 -15.56 -13.99 8.58
C SER A 12 -14.06 -13.69 8.74
N VAL A 13 -13.43 -14.16 9.82
CA VAL A 13 -11.98 -14.02 10.03
C VAL A 13 -11.21 -14.80 8.97
N ALA A 14 -11.58 -16.07 8.74
CA ALA A 14 -10.93 -16.91 7.73
C ALA A 14 -11.02 -16.29 6.32
N THR A 15 -12.20 -15.79 5.94
CA THR A 15 -12.40 -15.09 4.66
C THR A 15 -11.46 -13.89 4.52
N LYS A 16 -11.32 -13.05 5.56
CA LYS A 16 -10.42 -11.88 5.53
C LYS A 16 -8.95 -12.28 5.41
N VAL A 17 -8.55 -13.36 6.09
CA VAL A 17 -7.17 -13.88 6.00
C VAL A 17 -6.87 -14.37 4.59
N VAL A 18 -7.79 -15.14 3.98
CA VAL A 18 -7.62 -15.62 2.60
C VAL A 18 -7.54 -14.46 1.60
N ILE A 19 -8.37 -13.43 1.77
CA ILE A 19 -8.28 -12.20 0.96
C ILE A 19 -6.89 -11.56 1.08
N GLN A 20 -6.35 -11.43 2.30
CA GLN A 20 -5.01 -10.87 2.50
C GLN A 20 -3.91 -11.75 1.90
N MET A 21 -4.04 -13.07 1.98
CA MET A 21 -3.10 -14.01 1.33
C MET A 21 -3.13 -13.85 -0.19
N ASN A 22 -4.33 -13.73 -0.78
CA ASN A 22 -4.49 -13.46 -2.21
C ASN A 22 -3.76 -12.17 -2.61
N CYS A 23 -3.95 -11.07 -1.86
CA CYS A 23 -3.24 -9.81 -2.13
C CYS A 23 -1.72 -9.95 -2.05
N LYS A 24 -1.18 -10.68 -1.07
CA LYS A 24 0.26 -10.90 -0.92
C LYS A 24 0.88 -11.75 -2.03
N LEU A 25 0.07 -12.55 -2.71
CA LEU A 25 0.47 -13.36 -3.88
C LEU A 25 0.23 -12.62 -5.21
N GLY A 26 -0.10 -11.33 -5.16
CA GLY A 26 -0.36 -10.50 -6.35
C GLY A 26 -1.77 -10.58 -6.90
N GLY A 27 -2.69 -11.28 -6.22
CA GLY A 27 -4.10 -11.33 -6.58
C GLY A 27 -4.87 -10.06 -6.21
N VAL A 28 -5.94 -9.76 -6.94
CA VAL A 28 -6.78 -8.59 -6.70
C VAL A 28 -8.21 -9.03 -6.39
N PRO A 29 -8.70 -8.83 -5.16
CA PRO A 29 -10.03 -9.29 -4.75
C PRO A 29 -11.18 -8.66 -5.54
N TRP A 30 -11.08 -7.36 -5.87
CA TRP A 30 -12.01 -6.64 -6.73
C TRP A 30 -11.35 -5.37 -7.29
N LYS A 31 -11.93 -4.79 -8.34
CA LYS A 31 -11.48 -3.55 -8.98
C LYS A 31 -12.68 -2.68 -9.36
N VAL A 32 -12.50 -1.36 -9.34
CA VAL A 32 -13.46 -0.38 -9.86
C VAL A 32 -12.94 0.16 -11.20
N LYS A 33 -13.83 0.38 -12.17
CA LYS A 33 -13.46 0.97 -13.45
C LYS A 33 -13.15 2.46 -13.27
N ILE A 34 -11.92 2.87 -13.61
CA ILE A 34 -11.51 4.28 -13.65
C ILE A 34 -11.53 4.73 -15.12
N PRO A 35 -12.26 5.80 -15.49
CA PRO A 35 -12.42 6.22 -16.89
C PRO A 35 -11.24 7.07 -17.40
N LEU A 36 -10.01 6.78 -16.95
CA LEU A 36 -8.78 7.49 -17.34
C LEU A 36 -7.72 6.47 -17.74
N SER A 37 -7.10 6.63 -18.91
CA SER A 37 -5.95 5.83 -19.34
C SER A 37 -4.63 6.48 -18.92
N GLY A 38 -3.62 5.66 -18.62
CA GLY A 38 -2.29 6.15 -18.23
C GLY A 38 -2.25 6.91 -16.92
N LEU A 39 -3.17 6.62 -16.01
CA LEU A 39 -3.18 7.20 -14.67
C LEU A 39 -2.23 6.42 -13.75
N MET A 40 -1.35 7.15 -13.05
CA MET A 40 -0.64 6.68 -11.87
C MET A 40 -1.18 7.45 -10.66
N THR A 41 -1.67 6.75 -9.65
CA THR A 41 -2.07 7.37 -8.37
C THR A 41 -1.02 7.07 -7.32
N VAL A 42 -0.53 8.11 -6.64
CA VAL A 42 0.47 8.00 -5.58
C VAL A 42 -0.15 8.34 -4.23
N GLY A 43 0.11 7.49 -3.24
CA GLY A 43 -0.18 7.75 -1.83
C GLY A 43 1.12 7.83 -1.03
N PHE A 44 1.17 8.75 -0.07
CA PHE A 44 2.31 8.95 0.82
C PHE A 44 1.82 9.12 2.26
N ASP A 45 2.51 8.50 3.21
CA ASP A 45 2.24 8.62 4.64
C ASP A 45 3.55 8.56 5.44
N VAL A 46 3.57 9.19 6.61
CA VAL A 46 4.72 9.19 7.52
C VAL A 46 4.30 8.64 8.88
N CYS A 47 5.05 7.66 9.38
CA CYS A 47 4.84 7.10 10.71
C CYS A 47 6.07 7.34 11.59
N HIS A 48 5.86 7.87 12.79
CA HIS A 48 6.93 8.04 13.77
C HIS A 48 7.27 6.73 14.46
N ASP A 49 8.57 6.45 14.63
CA ASP A 49 9.01 5.26 15.33
C ASP A 49 8.64 5.36 16.82
N THR A 50 7.92 4.35 17.30
CA THR A 50 7.44 4.28 18.69
C THR A 50 8.54 3.99 19.70
N LYS A 51 9.65 3.39 19.26
CA LYS A 51 10.82 3.08 20.10
C LYS A 51 11.84 4.21 20.07
N ASP A 52 12.04 4.83 18.91
CA ASP A 52 13.02 5.90 18.70
C ASP A 52 12.35 7.16 18.16
N LYS A 53 11.97 8.07 19.05
CA LYS A 53 11.28 9.32 18.66
C LYS A 53 12.09 10.21 17.72
N SER A 54 13.40 9.98 17.57
CA SER A 54 14.23 10.73 16.62
C SER A 54 14.01 10.29 15.16
N LYS A 55 13.31 9.17 14.94
CA LYS A 55 13.10 8.56 13.62
C LYS A 55 11.64 8.61 13.19
N SER A 56 11.47 8.86 11.89
CA SER A 56 10.20 8.70 11.19
C SER A 56 10.42 7.90 9.91
N PHE A 57 9.38 7.26 9.41
CA PHE A 57 9.42 6.50 8.17
C PHE A 57 8.36 7.00 7.22
N GLY A 58 8.79 7.57 6.10
CA GLY A 58 7.91 7.93 4.99
C GLY A 58 7.76 6.76 4.03
N ALA A 59 6.53 6.31 3.84
CA ALA A 59 6.17 5.25 2.91
C ALA A 59 5.41 5.85 1.73
N MET A 60 5.81 5.49 0.50
CA MET A 60 5.11 5.86 -0.73
C MET A 60 4.63 4.59 -1.44
N VAL A 61 3.43 4.64 -2.00
CA VAL A 61 2.87 3.60 -2.86
C VAL A 61 2.31 4.23 -4.15
N ALA A 62 2.60 3.64 -5.30
CA ALA A 62 2.08 4.06 -6.60
C ALA A 62 1.31 2.93 -7.29
N THR A 63 0.24 3.25 -8.02
CA THR A 63 -0.54 2.29 -8.82
C THR A 63 -0.08 2.25 -10.28
N PHE A 64 0.05 1.04 -10.81
CA PHE A 64 0.41 0.77 -12.21
C PHE A 64 -0.77 0.09 -12.90
N ASP A 65 -1.67 0.91 -13.44
CA ASP A 65 -2.89 0.44 -14.11
C ASP A 65 -3.14 1.23 -15.41
N TYR A 66 -2.11 1.31 -16.25
CA TYR A 66 -2.07 2.11 -17.48
C TYR A 66 -3.26 1.84 -18.42
N GLU A 67 -3.59 0.57 -18.65
CA GLU A 67 -4.61 0.19 -19.64
C GLU A 67 -6.01 0.05 -19.04
N ASN A 68 -6.17 0.15 -17.71
CA ASN A 68 -7.34 -0.36 -16.99
C ASN A 68 -7.67 -1.84 -17.29
N LYS A 69 -6.78 -2.57 -17.96
CA LYS A 69 -6.96 -3.96 -18.39
C LYS A 69 -6.05 -4.85 -17.56
N GLY A 70 -6.61 -5.87 -16.95
CA GLY A 70 -5.87 -6.84 -16.13
C GLY A 70 -5.73 -6.43 -14.66
N VAL A 71 -4.77 -7.08 -14.01
CA VAL A 71 -4.53 -6.99 -12.57
C VAL A 71 -3.66 -5.75 -12.29
N PRO A 72 -4.16 -4.75 -11.51
CA PRO A 72 -3.36 -3.58 -11.16
C PRO A 72 -2.13 -4.02 -10.34
N LYS A 73 -0.98 -3.43 -10.65
CA LYS A 73 0.25 -3.60 -9.88
C LYS A 73 0.49 -2.37 -9.00
N TYR A 74 1.32 -2.55 -7.99
CA TYR A 74 1.69 -1.50 -7.06
C TYR A 74 3.20 -1.49 -6.87
N PHE A 75 3.78 -0.30 -6.88
CA PHE A 75 5.15 -0.06 -6.42
C PHE A 75 5.12 0.56 -5.03
N SER A 76 6.03 0.16 -4.16
CA SER A 76 6.17 0.77 -2.84
C SER A 76 7.63 0.99 -2.46
N THR A 77 7.88 2.05 -1.72
CA THR A 77 9.20 2.40 -1.19
C THR A 77 9.07 3.02 0.19
N VAL A 78 10.06 2.78 1.04
CA VAL A 78 10.11 3.30 2.41
C VAL A 78 11.45 3.99 2.61
N SER A 79 11.42 5.15 3.26
CA SER A 79 12.61 5.93 3.56
C SER A 79 12.57 6.43 5.01
N GLN A 80 13.68 6.33 5.72
CA GLN A 80 13.83 6.79 7.09
C GLN A 80 14.24 8.26 7.10
N HIS A 81 13.56 9.09 7.88
CA HIS A 81 13.83 10.53 8.06
C HIS A 81 14.05 10.88 9.53
N THR A 82 14.59 12.07 9.75
CA THR A 82 14.78 12.61 11.10
C THR A 82 13.47 13.22 11.61
N HIS A 83 13.33 13.31 12.93
CA HIS A 83 12.12 13.84 13.57
C HIS A 83 11.81 15.28 13.11
N GLY A 84 10.56 15.53 12.70
CA GLY A 84 10.07 16.84 12.25
C GLY A 84 9.97 17.02 10.73
N GLU A 85 10.45 16.08 9.92
CA GLU A 85 10.30 16.11 8.46
C GLU A 85 8.96 15.46 8.04
N GLU A 86 7.87 16.24 7.98
CA GLU A 86 6.54 15.75 7.55
C GLU A 86 6.46 15.49 6.04
N ILE A 87 7.22 16.25 5.23
CA ILE A 87 7.44 15.98 3.81
C ILE A 87 8.86 15.47 3.66
N SER A 88 8.97 14.24 3.20
CA SER A 88 10.24 13.62 2.89
C SER A 88 10.95 14.33 1.73
N ASN A 89 12.23 14.69 1.93
CA ASN A 89 13.13 15.05 0.82
C ASN A 89 13.24 13.97 -0.27
N TYR A 90 12.82 12.74 0.04
CA TYR A 90 12.82 11.61 -0.88
C TYR A 90 11.54 11.47 -1.70
N LEU A 91 10.48 12.24 -1.43
CA LEU A 91 9.23 12.13 -2.18
C LEU A 91 9.41 12.37 -3.69
N PRO A 92 10.15 13.40 -4.15
CA PRO A 92 10.42 13.58 -5.59
C PRO A 92 11.21 12.40 -6.18
N LEU A 93 12.26 11.95 -5.47
CA LEU A 93 13.08 10.81 -5.91
C LEU A 93 12.29 9.50 -5.98
N ASN A 94 11.42 9.25 -4.99
CA ASN A 94 10.56 8.09 -4.94
C ASN A 94 9.51 8.13 -6.06
N THR A 95 9.02 9.32 -6.41
CA THR A 95 8.12 9.52 -7.56
C THR A 95 8.82 9.17 -8.88
N VAL A 96 10.08 9.60 -9.06
CA VAL A 96 10.88 9.24 -10.24
C VAL A 96 11.08 7.72 -10.32
N LYS A 97 11.46 7.07 -9.21
CA LYS A 97 11.58 5.60 -9.16
C LYS A 97 10.29 4.89 -9.52
N ALA A 98 9.14 5.41 -9.07
CA ALA A 98 7.85 4.86 -9.43
C ALA A 98 7.55 5.02 -10.92
N LEU A 99 7.93 6.15 -11.54
CA LEU A 99 7.79 6.38 -12.97
C LEU A 99 8.73 5.50 -13.81
N ASP A 100 9.93 5.21 -13.33
CA ASP A 100 10.88 4.32 -14.03
C ASP A 100 10.41 2.85 -14.02
N GLU A 101 9.65 2.46 -12.99
CA GLU A 101 9.04 1.13 -12.87
C GLU A 101 7.64 1.04 -13.53
N TYR A 102 7.01 2.19 -13.80
CA TYR A 102 5.67 2.32 -14.41
C TYR A 102 5.66 1.93 -15.88
#